data_AF-A0A453JI22-F1
#
_entry.id   AF-A0A453JI22-F1
#
_cell.length_a   1.000
_cell.length_b   1.000
_cell.length_c   1.000
_cell.angle_alpha   90.00
_cell.angle_beta   90.00
_cell.angle_gamma   90.00
#
_symmetry.space_group_name_H-M   'P 1'
#
loop_
_entity.id
_entity.type
_entity.pdbx_description
1 polymer ?
#
loop_
_entity_poly.entity_id
_entity_poly.type
_entity_poly.pdbx_seq_one_letter_code
_entity_poly.pdbx_strand_id
1 'polypeptide(L)'
;SFLPSRERWGITDVRDGRVLLAGVPEGSIYPWGGSKLLRDFAVCDPLFRLYLVLPVIPDDLTALVHEPDITDVDYFLVPPAEDEDDGVSFRVMCLARCKTKLVLFVFSRGAGQWRTVAFDSGSELYWASRRYYWRRCFCRAFFPENRLLMLDIDRMKFSVVNLPIEPWPEEYEMTFVEAAKGSLGMFTIFDDFDEKQGGVVFHLWYGILRKDGDSANLWQANAMISLPLSYRHYRIMGVAGGYLLLQDSSA
;
A
#
# COMPACT_ATOMS: atom_id res chain seq x y z
N SER A 1 -20.20 -21.43 -13.62
CA SER A 1 -19.52 -20.17 -13.23
C SER A 1 -18.03 -20.34 -13.44
N PHE A 2 -17.29 -19.24 -13.54
CA PHE A 2 -15.83 -19.26 -13.75
C PHE A 2 -15.05 -19.74 -12.53
N LEU A 3 -15.55 -19.45 -11.32
CA LEU A 3 -15.03 -19.94 -10.04
C LEU A 3 -16.06 -20.83 -9.34
N PRO A 4 -15.61 -21.76 -8.46
CA PRO A 4 -16.50 -22.46 -7.56
C PRO A 4 -17.17 -21.47 -6.60
N SER A 5 -18.48 -21.63 -6.36
CA SER A 5 -19.26 -20.84 -5.38
C SER A 5 -19.14 -19.31 -5.56
N ARG A 6 -19.78 -18.77 -6.61
CA ARG A 6 -19.71 -17.35 -7.02
C ARG A 6 -19.92 -16.35 -5.87
N GLU A 7 -20.83 -16.65 -4.95
CA GLU A 7 -21.24 -15.75 -3.87
C GLU A 7 -20.20 -15.63 -2.74
N ARG A 8 -19.18 -16.51 -2.74
CA ARG A 8 -18.16 -16.57 -1.69
C ARG A 8 -16.96 -15.65 -1.93
N TRP A 9 -16.79 -15.06 -3.12
CA TRP A 9 -15.54 -14.38 -3.50
C TRP A 9 -15.73 -12.88 -3.64
N GLY A 10 -14.88 -12.11 -2.96
CA GLY A 10 -14.78 -10.67 -3.13
C GLY A 10 -13.45 -10.26 -3.75
N ILE A 11 -13.47 -9.31 -4.68
CA ILE A 11 -12.26 -8.81 -5.35
C ILE A 11 -11.41 -8.06 -4.35
N THR A 12 -10.14 -8.45 -4.24
CA THR A 12 -9.17 -7.76 -3.41
C THR A 12 -8.18 -6.90 -4.19
N ASP A 13 -7.66 -7.40 -5.29
CA ASP A 13 -6.66 -6.64 -6.05
C ASP A 13 -6.71 -6.98 -7.52
N VAL A 14 -6.27 -6.04 -8.36
CA VAL A 14 -6.15 -6.26 -9.80
C VAL A 14 -4.79 -5.76 -10.24
N ARG A 15 -4.00 -6.65 -10.84
CA ARG A 15 -2.65 -6.33 -11.28
C ARG A 15 -2.24 -7.20 -12.46
N ASP A 16 -1.58 -6.60 -13.43
CA ASP A 16 -0.96 -7.30 -14.56
C ASP A 16 -1.95 -8.25 -15.28
N GLY A 17 -3.20 -7.78 -15.43
CA GLY A 17 -4.28 -8.54 -16.07
C GLY A 17 -4.92 -9.63 -15.19
N ARG A 18 -4.42 -9.85 -13.96
CA ARG A 18 -4.93 -10.84 -13.01
C ARG A 18 -5.77 -10.19 -11.92
N VAL A 19 -6.72 -10.95 -11.39
CA VAL A 19 -7.63 -10.53 -10.32
C VAL A 19 -7.43 -11.44 -9.11
N LEU A 20 -7.09 -10.85 -7.96
CA LEU A 20 -7.06 -11.54 -6.68
C LEU A 20 -8.43 -11.45 -6.02
N LEU A 21 -8.85 -12.57 -5.47
CA LEU A 21 -10.12 -12.72 -4.76
C LEU A 21 -9.85 -13.34 -3.40
N ALA A 22 -10.56 -12.85 -2.39
CA ALA A 22 -10.58 -13.44 -1.06
C ALA A 22 -11.95 -14.05 -0.77
N GLY A 23 -11.94 -15.16 -0.02
CA GLY A 23 -13.15 -15.81 0.47
C GLY A 23 -13.82 -14.93 1.51
N VAL A 24 -15.03 -14.47 1.23
CA VAL A 24 -15.89 -13.72 2.14
C VAL A 24 -16.47 -14.72 3.16
N PRO A 25 -16.29 -14.48 4.48
CA PRO A 25 -16.91 -15.30 5.51
C PRO A 25 -18.44 -15.28 5.40
N GLU A 26 -19.09 -16.40 5.73
CA GLU A 26 -20.57 -16.46 5.79
C GLU A 26 -21.13 -15.38 6.72
N GLY A 27 -22.15 -14.67 6.25
CA GLY A 27 -22.77 -13.55 6.98
C GLY A 27 -22.04 -12.21 6.85
N SER A 28 -20.89 -12.13 6.17
CA SER A 28 -20.25 -10.87 5.79
C SER A 28 -20.68 -10.43 4.39
N ILE A 29 -20.89 -9.12 4.22
CA ILE A 29 -21.29 -8.52 2.92
C ILE A 29 -20.06 -8.07 2.12
N TYR A 30 -18.91 -7.85 2.78
CA TYR A 30 -17.69 -7.37 2.14
C TYR A 30 -16.42 -8.03 2.73
N PRO A 31 -15.40 -8.33 1.91
CA PRO A 31 -14.10 -8.83 2.38
C PRO A 31 -13.22 -7.73 3.00
N TRP A 32 -13.67 -6.47 2.96
CA TRP A 32 -12.87 -5.28 3.26
C TRP A 32 -13.26 -4.64 4.59
N GLY A 33 -12.26 -4.20 5.37
CA GLY A 33 -12.46 -3.33 6.53
C GLY A 33 -12.68 -4.03 7.88
N GLY A 34 -12.00 -5.15 8.13
CA GLY A 34 -12.09 -5.87 9.39
C GLY A 34 -10.73 -6.26 9.99
N SER A 35 -10.73 -6.59 11.29
CA SER A 35 -9.59 -7.16 12.04
C SER A 35 -9.41 -8.67 11.83
N LYS A 36 -10.09 -9.26 10.84
CA LYS A 36 -10.06 -10.70 10.60
C LYS A 36 -9.15 -11.04 9.42
N LEU A 37 -8.21 -11.95 9.66
CA LEU A 37 -7.35 -12.51 8.62
C LEU A 37 -8.16 -13.48 7.74
N LEU A 38 -8.32 -13.15 6.46
CA LEU A 38 -8.85 -14.05 5.46
C LEU A 38 -7.77 -15.05 5.07
N ARG A 39 -8.17 -16.31 4.86
CA ARG A 39 -7.24 -17.43 4.60
C ARG A 39 -7.46 -18.11 3.25
N ASP A 40 -8.63 -17.90 2.66
CA ASP A 40 -9.03 -18.49 1.37
C ASP A 40 -8.82 -17.46 0.25
N PHE A 41 -8.03 -17.83 -0.75
CA PHE A 41 -7.72 -16.94 -1.88
C PHE A 41 -7.84 -17.67 -3.22
N ALA A 42 -8.22 -16.91 -4.25
CA ALA A 42 -8.18 -17.36 -5.62
C ALA A 42 -7.58 -16.25 -6.51
N VAL A 43 -6.74 -16.65 -7.46
CA VAL A 43 -6.23 -15.76 -8.50
C VAL A 43 -6.88 -16.14 -9.82
N CYS A 44 -7.44 -15.15 -10.50
CA CYS A 44 -8.09 -15.30 -11.78
C CYS A 44 -7.31 -14.59 -12.87
N ASP A 45 -7.20 -15.26 -14.01
CA ASP A 45 -6.80 -14.68 -15.27
C ASP A 45 -8.04 -14.63 -16.18
N PRO A 46 -8.76 -13.49 -16.22
CA PRO A 46 -9.96 -13.35 -17.02
C PRO A 46 -9.70 -13.41 -18.53
N LEU A 47 -8.50 -13.07 -18.99
CA LEU A 47 -8.15 -13.09 -20.42
C LEU A 47 -8.04 -14.52 -20.92
N PHE A 48 -7.36 -15.38 -20.16
CA PHE A 48 -7.16 -16.79 -20.53
C PHE A 48 -8.22 -17.72 -19.95
N ARG A 49 -9.17 -17.19 -19.18
CA ARG A 49 -10.17 -17.97 -18.43
C ARG A 49 -9.49 -19.07 -17.60
N LEU A 50 -8.44 -18.70 -16.88
CA LEU A 50 -7.77 -19.58 -15.92
C LEU A 50 -7.99 -19.06 -14.50
N TYR A 51 -8.11 -19.98 -13.55
CA TYR A 51 -8.10 -19.63 -12.14
C TYR A 51 -7.23 -20.59 -11.37
N LEU A 52 -6.68 -20.12 -10.25
CA LEU A 52 -5.96 -20.91 -9.28
C LEU A 52 -6.52 -20.60 -7.89
N VAL A 53 -7.11 -21.60 -7.25
CA VAL A 53 -7.41 -21.54 -5.82
C VAL A 53 -6.11 -21.83 -5.07
N LEU A 54 -5.73 -20.93 -4.18
CA LEU A 54 -4.50 -21.08 -3.41
C LEU A 54 -4.72 -22.06 -2.26
N PRO A 55 -3.67 -22.77 -1.78
CA PRO A 55 -3.75 -23.44 -0.50
C PRO A 55 -4.11 -22.42 0.59
N VAL A 56 -4.84 -22.87 1.60
CA VAL A 56 -5.17 -22.04 2.77
C VAL A 56 -3.87 -21.64 3.47
N ILE A 57 -3.80 -20.43 4.03
CA ILE A 57 -2.67 -20.02 4.87
C ILE A 57 -2.58 -21.01 6.06
N PRO A 58 -1.46 -21.73 6.22
CA PRO A 58 -1.27 -22.71 7.29
C PRO A 58 -1.44 -22.12 8.70
N ASP A 59 -2.03 -22.91 9.60
CA ASP A 59 -2.34 -22.48 10.97
C ASP A 59 -1.09 -22.07 11.76
N ASP A 60 0.03 -22.76 11.58
CA ASP A 60 1.33 -22.48 12.20
C ASP A 60 1.87 -21.10 11.78
N LEU A 61 1.67 -20.70 10.53
CA LEU A 61 2.01 -19.36 10.07
C LEU A 61 1.06 -18.33 10.66
N THR A 62 -0.25 -18.61 10.71
CA THR A 62 -1.23 -17.68 11.30
C THR A 62 -1.05 -17.50 12.80
N ALA A 63 -0.49 -18.49 13.51
CA ALA A 63 -0.20 -18.40 14.94
C ALA A 63 0.82 -17.28 15.28
N LEU A 64 1.56 -16.78 14.30
CA LEU A 64 2.40 -15.59 14.44
C LEU A 64 1.59 -14.31 14.64
N VAL A 65 0.29 -14.33 14.37
CA VAL A 65 -0.64 -13.21 14.51
C VAL A 65 -1.73 -13.57 15.51
N HIS A 66 -1.85 -12.78 16.56
CA HIS A 66 -2.98 -12.89 17.47
C HIS A 66 -4.13 -12.04 16.91
N GLU A 67 -5.22 -12.67 16.46
CA GLU A 67 -6.31 -12.01 15.74
C GLU A 67 -6.87 -10.75 16.44
N PRO A 68 -7.05 -10.71 17.78
CA PRO A 68 -7.46 -9.49 18.49
C PRO A 68 -6.52 -8.30 18.37
N ASP A 69 -5.26 -8.52 17.98
CA ASP A 69 -4.28 -7.44 17.78
C ASP A 69 -4.21 -6.95 16.34
N ILE A 70 -4.89 -7.61 15.40
CA ILE A 70 -5.00 -7.17 14.02
C ILE A 70 -5.86 -5.91 13.98
N THR A 71 -5.31 -4.87 13.38
CA THR A 71 -5.96 -3.57 13.23
C THR A 71 -6.30 -3.25 11.77
N ASP A 72 -5.60 -3.87 10.82
CA ASP A 72 -5.87 -3.78 9.40
C ASP A 72 -5.22 -4.96 8.66
N VAL A 73 -5.82 -5.36 7.56
CA VAL A 73 -5.25 -6.40 6.69
C VAL A 73 -5.38 -5.98 5.24
N ASP A 74 -4.30 -6.17 4.50
CA ASP A 74 -4.22 -5.81 3.11
C ASP A 74 -3.82 -7.01 2.25
N TYR A 75 -4.49 -7.20 1.11
CA TYR A 75 -4.26 -8.33 0.21
C TYR A 75 -3.95 -7.81 -1.19
N PHE A 76 -2.90 -8.32 -1.82
CA PHE A 76 -2.50 -7.85 -3.14
C PHE A 76 -1.65 -8.82 -3.94
N LEU A 77 -1.68 -8.61 -5.26
CA LEU A 77 -0.80 -9.25 -6.22
C LEU A 77 0.50 -8.46 -6.32
N VAL A 78 1.59 -9.21 -6.42
CA VAL A 78 2.91 -8.68 -6.76
C VAL A 78 3.52 -9.50 -7.89
N PRO A 79 4.36 -8.88 -8.73
CA PRO A 79 5.08 -9.62 -9.75
C PRO A 79 5.97 -10.71 -9.09
N PRO A 80 6.30 -11.77 -9.85
CA PRO A 80 7.30 -12.75 -9.41
C PRO A 80 8.65 -12.05 -9.17
N ALA A 81 9.55 -12.69 -8.41
CA ALA A 81 10.93 -12.22 -8.34
C ALA A 81 11.56 -12.22 -9.75
N GLU A 82 12.59 -11.40 -10.00
CA GLU A 82 13.20 -11.33 -11.35
C GLU A 82 13.73 -12.68 -11.83
N ASP A 83 14.24 -13.49 -10.91
CA ASP A 83 14.73 -14.85 -11.15
C ASP A 83 13.62 -15.91 -11.21
N GLU A 84 12.39 -15.55 -10.85
CA GLU A 84 11.19 -16.40 -10.89
C GLU A 84 10.26 -16.05 -12.07
N ASP A 85 10.63 -15.10 -12.94
CA ASP A 85 9.74 -14.64 -14.02
C ASP A 85 9.75 -15.58 -15.23
N ASP A 86 8.75 -16.45 -15.29
CA ASP A 86 8.43 -17.33 -16.43
C ASP A 86 7.20 -16.84 -17.23
N GLY A 87 6.73 -15.60 -16.98
CA GLY A 87 5.54 -15.01 -17.60
C GLY A 87 4.20 -15.51 -17.04
N VAL A 88 4.17 -16.63 -16.32
CA VAL A 88 2.95 -17.19 -15.69
C VAL A 88 2.98 -17.11 -14.16
N SER A 89 4.14 -16.85 -13.59
CA SER A 89 4.36 -16.72 -12.16
C SER A 89 3.77 -15.44 -11.59
N PHE A 90 3.35 -15.54 -10.35
CA PHE A 90 2.86 -14.44 -9.53
C PHE A 90 3.11 -14.76 -8.08
N ARG A 91 3.01 -13.71 -7.26
CA ARG A 91 2.98 -13.83 -5.83
C ARG A 91 1.75 -13.14 -5.28
N VAL A 92 1.20 -13.71 -4.22
CA VAL A 92 0.12 -13.12 -3.43
C VAL A 92 0.66 -12.77 -2.08
N MET A 93 0.40 -11.54 -1.66
CA MET A 93 0.82 -10.99 -0.38
C MET A 93 -0.40 -10.69 0.47
N CYS A 94 -0.36 -11.11 1.73
CA CYS A 94 -1.31 -10.73 2.77
C CYS A 94 -0.52 -10.02 3.86
N LEU A 95 -0.70 -8.71 4.00
CA LEU A 95 -0.03 -7.89 5.01
C LEU A 95 -1.01 -7.65 6.17
N ALA A 96 -0.78 -8.34 7.28
CA ALA A 96 -1.51 -8.11 8.52
C ALA A 96 -0.77 -7.06 9.37
N ARG A 97 -1.46 -5.97 9.70
CA ARG A 97 -0.99 -4.96 10.64
C ARG A 97 -1.53 -5.29 12.02
N CYS A 98 -0.63 -5.70 12.91
CA CYS A 98 -0.91 -5.81 14.33
C CYS A 98 -0.54 -4.50 15.03
N LYS A 99 -0.94 -4.33 16.30
CA LYS A 99 -0.60 -3.14 17.09
C LYS A 99 0.88 -2.74 16.97
N THR A 100 1.82 -3.65 17.26
CA THR A 100 3.27 -3.33 17.28
C THR A 100 4.09 -4.05 16.22
N LYS A 101 3.46 -4.78 15.30
CA LYS A 101 4.17 -5.58 14.29
C LYS A 101 3.39 -5.69 12.99
N LEU A 102 4.11 -5.95 11.93
CA LEU A 102 3.59 -6.33 10.63
C LEU A 102 3.96 -7.78 10.35
N VAL A 103 2.99 -8.55 9.88
CA VAL A 103 3.22 -9.93 9.43
C VAL A 103 2.77 -10.03 7.99
N LEU A 104 3.70 -10.35 7.11
CA LEU A 104 3.47 -10.55 5.69
C LEU A 104 3.46 -12.05 5.40
N PHE A 105 2.33 -12.54 4.90
CA PHE A 105 2.21 -13.87 4.32
C PHE A 105 2.41 -13.78 2.82
N VAL A 106 3.28 -14.61 2.27
CA VAL A 106 3.62 -14.61 0.84
C VAL A 106 3.38 -16.00 0.29
N PHE A 107 2.51 -16.09 -0.71
CA PHE A 107 2.38 -17.26 -1.56
C PHE A 107 3.13 -17.01 -2.88
N SER A 108 3.99 -17.93 -3.28
CA SER A 108 4.60 -17.93 -4.61
C SER A 108 4.06 -19.08 -5.44
N ARG A 109 3.57 -18.80 -6.66
CA ARG A 109 3.08 -19.85 -7.57
C ARG A 109 4.15 -20.91 -7.86
N GLY A 110 5.40 -20.49 -8.07
CA GLY A 110 6.51 -21.42 -8.36
C GLY A 110 6.81 -22.40 -7.21
N ALA A 111 6.71 -21.93 -5.96
CA ALA A 111 6.98 -22.75 -4.78
C ALA A 111 5.74 -23.52 -4.28
N GLY A 112 4.52 -23.05 -4.60
CA GLY A 112 3.27 -23.68 -4.18
C GLY A 112 2.98 -23.64 -2.67
N GLN A 113 3.76 -22.87 -1.90
CA GLN A 113 3.68 -22.80 -0.44
C GLN A 113 3.66 -21.36 0.06
N TRP A 114 3.10 -21.19 1.26
CA TRP A 114 3.13 -19.93 2.00
C TRP A 114 4.41 -19.79 2.80
N ARG A 115 4.92 -18.57 2.90
CA ARG A 115 6.01 -18.18 3.81
C ARG A 115 5.65 -16.89 4.53
N THR A 116 6.31 -16.62 5.65
CA THR A 116 6.07 -15.42 6.45
C THR A 116 7.31 -14.56 6.61
N VAL A 117 7.11 -13.25 6.61
CA VAL A 117 8.10 -12.25 7.01
C VAL A 117 7.47 -11.32 8.03
N ALA A 118 8.14 -11.13 9.16
CA ALA A 118 7.69 -10.21 10.19
C ALA A 118 8.56 -8.94 10.22
N PHE A 119 7.94 -7.83 10.59
CA PHE A 119 8.61 -6.58 10.90
C PHE A 119 8.06 -6.04 12.22
N ASP A 120 8.96 -5.75 13.15
CA ASP A 120 8.62 -5.16 14.44
C ASP A 120 8.82 -3.64 14.35
N SER A 121 7.74 -2.88 14.54
CA SER A 121 7.82 -1.41 14.60
C SER A 121 8.22 -0.92 16.00
N GLY A 122 8.04 -1.74 17.04
CA GLY A 122 8.23 -1.36 18.44
C GLY A 122 7.19 -0.37 18.98
N SER A 123 6.28 0.10 18.13
CA SER A 123 5.28 1.13 18.42
C SER A 123 4.00 0.90 17.62
N GLU A 124 2.88 1.51 18.04
CA GLU A 124 1.66 1.50 17.25
C GLU A 124 1.85 2.25 15.93
N LEU A 125 1.43 1.63 14.83
CA LEU A 125 1.58 2.20 13.48
C LEU A 125 0.23 2.34 12.79
N TYR A 126 0.00 3.47 12.14
CA TYR A 126 -1.21 3.76 11.35
C TYR A 126 -0.82 4.12 9.94
N TRP A 127 -1.53 3.57 8.95
CA TRP A 127 -1.24 3.87 7.55
C TRP A 127 -1.68 5.29 7.19
N ALA A 128 -0.72 6.11 6.76
CA ALA A 128 -0.93 7.49 6.33
C ALA A 128 -0.99 7.63 4.79
N SER A 129 -0.82 6.53 4.05
CA SER A 129 -0.90 6.55 2.59
C SER A 129 -1.54 5.29 2.01
N ARG A 130 -1.99 5.42 0.76
CA ARG A 130 -2.27 4.25 -0.08
C ARG A 130 -0.98 3.47 -0.36
N ARG A 131 -1.14 2.21 -0.79
CA ARG A 131 -0.02 1.40 -1.29
C ARG A 131 0.57 2.07 -2.52
N TYR A 132 1.88 2.10 -2.61
CA TYR A 132 2.56 2.48 -3.83
C TYR A 132 3.59 1.43 -4.24
N TYR A 133 3.70 1.21 -5.55
CA TYR A 133 4.70 0.33 -6.13
C TYR A 133 5.73 1.16 -6.86
N TRP A 134 6.97 1.08 -6.39
CA TRP A 134 8.10 1.76 -7.00
C TRP A 134 9.17 0.74 -7.32
N ARG A 135 9.45 0.56 -8.62
CA ARG A 135 10.37 -0.47 -9.12
C ARG A 135 9.98 -1.85 -8.56
N ARG A 136 10.79 -2.39 -7.65
CA ARG A 136 10.60 -3.68 -6.98
C ARG A 136 10.34 -3.52 -5.48
N CYS A 137 9.83 -2.37 -5.09
CA CYS A 137 9.48 -2.07 -3.71
C CYS A 137 8.00 -1.73 -3.57
N PHE A 138 7.35 -2.40 -2.62
CA PHE A 138 6.09 -1.94 -2.04
C PHE A 138 6.39 -0.86 -1.01
N CYS A 139 5.68 0.27 -1.07
CA CYS A 139 5.91 1.41 -0.20
C CYS A 139 4.60 1.89 0.43
N ARG A 140 4.63 2.21 1.73
CA ARG A 140 3.49 2.82 2.43
C ARG A 140 3.97 3.69 3.61
N ALA A 141 3.46 4.91 3.71
CA ALA A 141 3.74 5.82 4.82
C ALA A 141 2.98 5.40 6.08
N PHE A 142 3.59 5.62 7.24
CA PHE A 142 2.94 5.39 8.54
C PHE A 142 3.28 6.46 9.58
N PHE A 143 2.32 6.66 10.50
CA PHE A 143 2.35 7.54 11.68
C PHE A 143 2.36 6.69 12.97
N PRO A 144 2.93 7.13 14.12
CA PRO A 144 3.47 8.46 14.47
C PRO A 144 4.90 8.75 14.02
N GLU A 145 5.63 7.76 13.55
CA GLU A 145 7.07 7.95 13.30
C GLU A 145 7.38 8.82 12.08
N ASN A 146 6.38 9.15 11.24
CA ASN A 146 6.54 9.85 9.96
C ASN A 146 7.60 9.17 9.10
N ARG A 147 7.39 7.89 8.83
CA ARG A 147 8.31 7.07 8.06
C ARG A 147 7.61 6.36 6.90
N LEU A 148 8.38 6.08 5.87
CA LEU A 148 8.00 5.27 4.73
C LEU A 148 8.50 3.84 4.96
N LEU A 149 7.57 2.91 5.14
CA LEU A 149 7.88 1.48 5.10
C LEU A 149 8.12 1.08 3.64
N MET A 150 9.23 0.41 3.39
CA MET A 150 9.57 -0.15 2.08
C MET A 150 9.81 -1.65 2.22
N LEU A 151 9.09 -2.44 1.44
CA LEU A 151 9.30 -3.88 1.30
C LEU A 151 9.91 -4.14 -0.07
N ASP A 152 11.17 -4.57 -0.09
CA ASP A 152 11.82 -5.13 -1.27
C ASP A 152 11.16 -6.48 -1.58
N ILE A 153 10.47 -6.56 -2.71
CA ILE A 153 9.67 -7.75 -3.06
C ILE A 153 10.55 -8.90 -3.54
N ASP A 154 11.79 -8.68 -3.96
CA ASP A 154 12.67 -9.78 -4.37
C ASP A 154 13.25 -10.45 -3.15
N ARG A 155 13.80 -9.63 -2.26
CA ARG A 155 14.47 -10.07 -1.05
C ARG A 155 13.50 -10.38 0.09
N MET A 156 12.24 -9.96 -0.04
CA MET A 156 11.23 -9.99 1.01
C MET A 156 11.75 -9.35 2.30
N LYS A 157 12.38 -8.19 2.16
CA LYS A 157 13.03 -7.48 3.27
C LYS A 157 12.38 -6.12 3.49
N PHE A 158 11.95 -5.89 4.72
CA PHE A 158 11.50 -4.58 5.16
C PHE A 158 12.68 -3.65 5.40
N SER A 159 12.48 -2.39 5.06
CA SER A 159 13.35 -1.26 5.36
C SER A 159 12.48 -0.03 5.60
N VAL A 160 13.05 0.96 6.26
CA VAL A 160 12.32 2.17 6.63
C VAL A 160 13.13 3.38 6.23
N VAL A 161 12.44 4.38 5.69
CA VAL A 161 13.03 5.66 5.28
C VAL A 161 12.27 6.78 6.00
N ASN A 162 12.99 7.75 6.56
CA ASN A 162 12.34 8.91 7.18
C ASN A 162 11.61 9.74 6.12
N LEU A 163 10.38 10.14 6.39
CA LEU A 163 9.70 11.17 5.59
C LEU A 163 10.28 12.54 5.99
N PRO A 164 10.14 13.58 5.14
CA PRO A 164 10.62 14.90 5.50
C PRO A 164 9.96 15.34 6.81
N ILE A 165 10.73 15.91 7.73
CA ILE A 165 10.26 16.33 9.05
C ILE A 165 9.66 17.73 8.91
N GLU A 166 8.38 17.79 8.56
CA GLU A 166 7.52 18.94 8.87
C GLU A 166 6.35 18.36 9.67
N PRO A 167 5.72 19.11 10.59
CA PRO A 167 4.63 18.56 11.40
C PRO A 167 3.51 18.14 10.46
N TRP A 168 3.37 16.84 10.23
CA TRP A 168 2.25 16.27 9.51
C TRP A 168 1.20 15.85 10.53
N PRO A 169 0.11 16.61 10.75
CA PRO A 169 -1.10 16.07 11.35
C PRO A 169 -1.49 14.74 10.71
N GLU A 170 -2.15 13.92 11.52
CA GLU A 170 -2.62 12.56 11.18
C GLU A 170 -3.48 12.51 9.90
N GLU A 171 -3.96 13.66 9.44
CA GLU A 171 -4.91 13.81 8.34
C GLU A 171 -4.27 14.08 6.97
N TYR A 172 -2.94 14.30 6.88
CA TYR A 172 -2.35 14.64 5.58
C TYR A 172 -2.28 13.44 4.63
N GLU A 173 -3.00 13.58 3.53
CA GLU A 173 -2.97 12.61 2.46
C GLU A 173 -1.66 12.69 1.67
N MET A 174 -0.98 11.56 1.58
CA MET A 174 0.27 11.44 0.83
C MET A 174 0.09 10.46 -0.33
N THR A 175 0.70 10.79 -1.46
CA THR A 175 0.88 9.84 -2.55
C THR A 175 2.32 9.83 -3.04
N PHE A 176 2.73 8.70 -3.55
CA PHE A 176 4.08 8.47 -4.05
C PHE A 176 4.03 8.30 -5.57
N VAL A 177 5.11 8.70 -6.23
CA VAL A 177 5.23 8.66 -7.69
C VAL A 177 6.63 8.26 -8.11
N GLU A 178 6.76 7.81 -9.35
CA GLU A 178 8.06 7.70 -9.99
C GLU A 178 8.42 9.06 -10.59
N ALA A 179 9.45 9.67 -10.04
CA ALA A 179 9.99 10.95 -10.47
C ALA A 179 11.05 10.77 -11.58
N ALA A 180 11.58 11.90 -12.05
CA ALA A 180 12.64 11.91 -13.06
C ALA A 180 13.83 11.00 -12.66
N LYS A 181 14.41 10.33 -13.66
CA LYS A 181 15.53 9.37 -13.49
C LYS A 181 15.16 8.15 -12.62
N GLY A 182 13.86 7.87 -12.50
CA GLY A 182 13.31 6.73 -11.76
C GLY A 182 13.43 6.86 -10.24
N SER A 183 13.64 8.07 -9.72
CA SER A 183 13.65 8.33 -8.27
C SER A 183 12.24 8.22 -7.68
N LEU A 184 12.13 8.03 -6.36
CA LEU A 184 10.83 8.06 -5.68
C LEU A 184 10.47 9.52 -5.37
N GLY A 185 9.32 9.98 -5.86
CA GLY A 185 8.73 11.27 -5.52
C GLY A 185 7.58 11.11 -4.53
N MET A 186 7.28 12.18 -3.81
CA MET A 186 6.15 12.27 -2.89
C MET A 186 5.42 13.59 -3.13
N PHE A 187 4.10 13.50 -3.15
CA PHE A 187 3.19 14.63 -3.10
C PHE A 187 2.39 14.56 -1.80
N THR A 188 2.20 15.72 -1.17
CA THR A 188 1.30 15.89 -0.03
C THR A 188 0.64 17.26 -0.12
N ILE A 189 -0.56 17.36 0.43
CA ILE A 189 -1.29 18.63 0.55
C ILE A 189 -1.23 19.05 2.00
N PHE A 190 -0.89 20.30 2.24
CA PHE A 190 -1.01 20.90 3.56
C PHE A 190 -1.78 22.22 3.48
N ASP A 191 -2.40 22.56 4.59
CA ASP A 191 -3.13 23.79 4.80
C ASP A 191 -2.32 24.76 5.64
N ASP A 192 -2.46 26.04 5.33
CA ASP A 192 -1.87 27.16 6.08
C ASP A 192 -2.93 28.24 6.27
N PHE A 193 -2.79 29.08 7.28
CA PHE A 193 -3.69 30.19 7.54
C PHE A 193 -3.08 31.50 7.02
N ASP A 194 -3.67 32.06 5.97
CA ASP A 194 -3.23 33.36 5.45
C ASP A 194 -3.97 34.49 6.17
N GLU A 195 -3.28 35.13 7.12
CA GLU A 195 -3.79 36.28 7.87
C GLU A 195 -4.23 37.45 6.99
N LYS A 196 -3.62 37.64 5.81
CA LYS A 196 -3.96 38.75 4.91
C LYS A 196 -5.25 38.49 4.14
N GLN A 197 -5.56 37.22 3.90
CA GLN A 197 -6.76 36.80 3.17
C GLN A 197 -7.88 36.34 4.09
N GLY A 198 -7.60 36.17 5.39
CA GLY A 198 -8.58 35.79 6.40
C GLY A 198 -9.14 34.39 6.19
N GLY A 199 -8.34 33.46 5.65
CA GLY A 199 -8.79 32.13 5.25
C GLY A 199 -7.68 31.10 5.15
N VAL A 200 -8.10 29.83 5.04
CA VAL A 200 -7.21 28.69 4.85
C VAL A 200 -6.75 28.62 3.40
N VAL A 201 -5.45 28.46 3.19
CA VAL A 201 -4.80 28.29 1.89
C VAL A 201 -4.22 26.88 1.84
N PHE A 202 -4.37 26.22 0.69
CA PHE A 202 -3.81 24.89 0.49
C PHE A 202 -2.58 24.96 -0.40
N HIS A 203 -1.55 24.22 -0.01
CA HIS A 203 -0.31 24.08 -0.76
C HIS A 203 -0.06 22.62 -1.10
N LEU A 204 0.26 22.38 -2.37
CA LEU A 204 0.78 21.10 -2.83
C LEU A 204 2.30 21.12 -2.69
N TRP A 205 2.81 20.27 -1.80
CA TRP A 205 4.24 20.02 -1.65
C TRP A 205 4.67 18.88 -2.57
N TYR A 206 5.85 19.02 -3.17
CA TYR A 206 6.51 17.97 -3.93
C TYR A 206 7.97 17.85 -3.54
N GLY A 207 8.42 16.62 -3.28
CA GLY A 207 9.82 16.33 -3.05
C GLY A 207 10.24 14.97 -3.58
N ILE A 208 11.54 14.83 -3.78
CA ILE A 208 12.16 13.64 -4.36
C ILE A 208 13.11 13.02 -3.34
N LEU A 209 12.99 11.72 -3.15
CA LEU A 209 13.92 10.93 -2.37
C LEU A 209 15.24 10.79 -3.13
N ARG A 210 16.31 11.31 -2.54
CA ARG A 210 17.66 11.19 -3.08
C ARG A 210 18.53 10.38 -2.13
N LYS A 211 19.37 9.53 -2.73
CA LYS A 211 20.52 8.93 -2.04
C LYS A 211 21.64 9.96 -2.08
N ASP A 212 22.08 10.42 -0.91
CA ASP A 212 23.23 11.31 -0.80
C ASP A 212 24.46 10.51 -0.37
N GLY A 213 25.18 9.92 -1.34
CA GLY A 213 26.42 9.16 -1.09
C GLY A 213 26.31 8.10 0.01
N ASP A 214 27.24 8.14 0.97
CA ASP A 214 27.31 7.28 2.17
C ASP A 214 26.33 7.70 3.30
N SER A 215 25.52 8.74 3.10
CA SER A 215 24.58 9.23 4.09
C SER A 215 23.15 8.70 3.90
N ALA A 216 22.31 8.90 4.92
CA ALA A 216 20.92 8.41 4.93
C ALA A 216 20.10 8.99 3.75
N ASN A 217 19.08 8.25 3.30
CA ASN A 217 18.17 8.75 2.27
C ASN A 217 17.48 10.03 2.76
N LEU A 218 17.55 11.11 1.98
CA LEU A 218 16.98 12.41 2.33
C LEU A 218 15.99 12.87 1.26
N TRP A 219 14.86 13.42 1.71
CA TRP A 219 13.89 14.08 0.84
C TRP A 219 14.35 15.49 0.55
N GLN A 220 14.43 15.84 -0.74
CA GLN A 220 14.70 17.21 -1.17
C GLN A 220 13.40 17.81 -1.70
N ALA A 221 12.95 18.91 -1.11
CA ALA A 221 11.81 19.65 -1.60
C ALA A 221 12.14 20.25 -2.97
N ASN A 222 11.26 20.01 -3.93
CA ASN A 222 11.43 20.45 -5.31
C ASN A 222 10.50 21.60 -5.65
N ALA A 223 9.27 21.60 -5.12
CA ALA A 223 8.30 22.65 -5.37
C ALA A 223 7.26 22.74 -4.24
N MET A 224 6.76 23.95 -4.03
CA MET A 224 5.57 24.25 -3.24
C MET A 224 4.64 25.06 -4.13
N ILE A 225 3.44 24.53 -4.41
CA ILE A 225 2.50 25.09 -5.36
C ILE A 225 1.23 25.48 -4.60
N SER A 226 0.87 26.76 -4.62
CA SER A 226 -0.41 27.20 -4.07
C SER A 226 -1.57 26.65 -4.90
N LEU A 227 -2.51 25.98 -4.24
CA LEU A 227 -3.74 25.52 -4.84
C LEU A 227 -4.78 26.65 -4.89
N PRO A 228 -5.72 26.64 -5.85
CA PRO A 228 -6.78 27.65 -5.94
C PRO A 228 -7.58 27.81 -4.63
N LEU A 229 -7.86 29.06 -4.27
CA LEU A 229 -8.53 29.44 -3.00
C LEU A 229 -10.05 29.20 -3.00
N SER A 230 -10.64 28.83 -4.13
CA SER A 230 -12.10 28.70 -4.29
C SER A 230 -12.70 27.47 -3.60
N TYR A 231 -11.87 26.62 -2.96
CA TYR A 231 -12.28 25.31 -2.46
C TYR A 231 -11.99 25.17 -0.97
N ARG A 232 -12.88 24.49 -0.25
CA ARG A 232 -12.76 24.30 1.20
C ARG A 232 -11.78 23.20 1.58
N HIS A 233 -11.60 22.21 0.71
CA HIS A 233 -10.73 21.07 0.98
C HIS A 233 -10.28 20.43 -0.33
N TYR A 234 -9.06 19.90 -0.32
CA TYR A 234 -8.48 19.13 -1.42
C TYR A 234 -8.08 17.74 -0.94
N ARG A 235 -8.34 16.77 -1.80
CA ARG A 235 -8.06 15.36 -1.58
C ARG A 235 -7.18 14.80 -2.69
N ILE A 236 -6.16 14.03 -2.35
CA ILE A 236 -5.37 13.27 -3.31
C ILE A 236 -6.10 11.95 -3.64
N MET A 237 -6.57 11.84 -4.87
CA MET A 237 -7.25 10.62 -5.34
C MET A 237 -6.26 9.55 -5.81
N GLY A 238 -5.10 9.97 -6.28
CA GLY A 238 -4.04 9.10 -6.77
C GLY A 238 -3.33 9.69 -7.98
N VAL A 239 -2.57 8.85 -8.68
CA VAL A 239 -1.76 9.24 -9.83
C VAL A 239 -2.07 8.29 -10.97
N ALA A 240 -2.34 8.84 -12.16
CA ALA A 240 -2.66 8.06 -13.35
C ALA A 240 -2.15 8.77 -14.61
N GLY A 241 -1.53 8.01 -15.52
CA GLY A 241 -1.10 8.54 -16.83
C GLY A 241 -0.10 9.70 -16.77
N GLY A 242 0.66 9.84 -15.67
CA GLY A 242 1.58 10.96 -15.45
C GLY A 242 0.95 12.21 -14.82
N TYR A 243 -0.33 12.14 -14.41
CA TYR A 243 -1.05 13.23 -13.77
C TYR A 243 -1.39 12.88 -12.31
N LEU A 244 -1.26 13.88 -11.43
CA LEU A 244 -1.80 13.84 -10.07
C LEU A 244 -3.28 14.21 -10.12
N LEU A 245 -4.14 13.33 -9.59
CA LEU A 245 -5.57 13.57 -9.51
C LEU A 245 -5.92 14.14 -8.14
N LEU A 246 -6.44 15.36 -8.16
CA LEU A 246 -6.96 16.05 -6.99
C LEU A 246 -8.48 16.10 -7.10
N GLN A 247 -9.16 15.84 -5.99
CA GLN A 247 -10.58 16.08 -5.83
C GLN A 247 -10.77 17.26 -4.90
N ASP A 248 -11.49 18.26 -5.35
CA ASP A 248 -12.02 19.30 -4.50
C ASP A 248 -13.38 18.87 -3.91
N SER A 249 -13.70 19.39 -2.73
CA SER A 249 -15.07 19.41 -2.25
C SER A 249 -15.53 20.86 -2.09
N SER A 250 -16.39 21.28 -3.01
CA SER A 250 -17.35 22.37 -2.76
C SER A 250 -18.57 21.77 -2.05
N ALA A 251 -19.11 22.47 -1.05
CA ALA A 251 -20.28 22.04 -0.28
C ALA A 251 -21.47 21.59 -1.15
#